data_AF-A0A328BQ53-F1
#
_entry.id   AF-A0A328BQ53-F1
#
_cell.length_a   1.000
_cell.length_b   1.000
_cell.length_c   1.000
_cell.angle_alpha   90.00
_cell.angle_beta   90.00
_cell.angle_gamma   90.00
#
_symmetry.space_group_name_H-M   'P 1'
#
loop_
_entity.id
_entity.type
_entity.pdbx_description
1 polymer ?
#
loop_
_entity_poly.entity_id
_entity_poly.type
_entity_poly.pdbx_seq_one_letter_code
_entity_poly.pdbx_strand_id
1 'polypeptide(L)'
;MDDAEEPRTFAAVRRKLVDAEVAQWAPDVEPSKRRYSEYHRAIDAITEAGVDYAEEVGASLEWRDDRSIYGILEQGMSVLSDLRFAVRAGEYDKKDEEPLRLWSHRSQPLYDLKIKKTPSLARQDIEAVVGSYLRLPYRAQPIDRMLVDLLIALELYGYGNEILNPDYIKGLTPTPPLKQSAVLGWLTEIGGSLAVWVVIALLLWGLSAAHLFPTDWLLGANALLAVIFFVYAVWVSVQLPGAMLALRKRKQAILGLLTQMNSVYVELNSDGPISARHIEERAKRAADAGVVWPGPLFALLDDINRRDGRF
;
A
#
# COMPACT_ATOMS: atom_id res chain seq x y z
N MET A 1 -46.21 7.25 -12.83
CA MET A 1 -45.58 7.75 -11.61
C MET A 1 -46.59 7.49 -10.52
N ASP A 2 -46.41 6.39 -9.79
CA ASP A 2 -47.20 6.16 -8.59
C ASP A 2 -46.86 7.26 -7.58
N ASP A 3 -47.88 7.83 -6.96
CA ASP A 3 -47.77 8.70 -5.78
C ASP A 3 -47.25 7.86 -4.61
N ALA A 4 -45.96 7.49 -4.66
CA ALA A 4 -45.28 6.87 -3.55
C ALA A 4 -45.28 7.87 -2.40
N GLU A 5 -46.05 7.57 -1.33
CA GLU A 5 -46.14 8.41 -0.14
C GLU A 5 -44.77 8.93 0.27
N GLU A 6 -44.66 10.26 0.44
CA GLU A 6 -43.44 10.86 0.94
C GLU A 6 -43.09 10.26 2.32
N PRO A 7 -41.84 9.82 2.51
CA PRO A 7 -41.42 9.23 3.78
C PRO A 7 -41.58 10.25 4.90
N ARG A 8 -42.38 9.90 5.91
CA ARG A 8 -42.71 10.81 7.03
C ARG A 8 -41.71 10.77 8.19
N THR A 9 -40.66 9.94 8.11
CA THR A 9 -39.67 9.76 9.19
C THR A 9 -38.26 9.63 8.63
N PHE A 10 -37.25 10.04 9.41
CA PHE A 10 -35.84 9.89 9.04
C PHE A 10 -35.44 8.44 8.78
N ALA A 11 -35.96 7.51 9.59
CA ALA A 11 -35.73 6.07 9.39
C ALA A 11 -36.27 5.56 8.04
N ALA A 12 -37.43 6.07 7.58
CA ALA A 12 -37.99 5.71 6.29
C ALA A 12 -37.15 6.28 5.13
N VAL A 13 -36.69 7.53 5.25
CA VAL A 13 -35.77 8.17 4.28
C VAL A 13 -34.47 7.37 4.18
N ARG A 14 -33.83 7.08 5.32
CA ARG A 14 -32.60 6.29 5.41
C ARG A 14 -32.77 4.94 4.72
N ARG A 15 -33.77 4.15 5.11
CA ARG A 15 -33.98 2.81 4.50
C ARG A 15 -34.13 2.90 2.99
N LYS A 16 -34.92 3.85 2.49
CA LYS A 16 -35.13 4.05 1.05
C LYS A 16 -33.83 4.40 0.32
N LEU A 17 -33.00 5.27 0.89
CA LEU A 17 -31.71 5.66 0.31
C LEU A 17 -30.70 4.51 0.33
N VAL A 18 -30.55 3.82 1.47
CA VAL A 18 -29.65 2.66 1.60
C VAL A 18 -30.02 1.55 0.61
N ASP A 19 -31.31 1.20 0.51
CA ASP A 19 -31.77 0.18 -0.41
C ASP A 19 -31.54 0.59 -1.88
N ALA A 20 -31.77 1.86 -2.23
CA ALA A 20 -31.54 2.39 -3.57
C ALA A 20 -30.05 2.38 -3.96
N GLU A 21 -29.19 2.87 -3.07
CA GLU A 21 -27.74 2.93 -3.26
C GLU A 21 -27.15 1.51 -3.45
N VAL A 22 -27.51 0.59 -2.56
CA VAL A 22 -27.02 -0.80 -2.65
C VAL A 22 -27.57 -1.51 -3.90
N ALA A 23 -28.80 -1.20 -4.32
CA ALA A 23 -29.37 -1.74 -5.55
C ALA A 23 -28.68 -1.21 -6.82
N GLN A 24 -28.29 0.06 -6.84
CA GLN A 24 -27.56 0.67 -7.95
C GLN A 24 -26.22 -0.05 -8.21
N TRP A 25 -25.53 -0.45 -7.15
CA TRP A 25 -24.20 -1.04 -7.26
C TRP A 25 -24.16 -2.55 -7.48
N ALA A 26 -25.26 -3.23 -7.22
CA ALA A 26 -25.35 -4.67 -7.35
C ALA A 26 -26.74 -5.10 -7.84
N PRO A 27 -27.18 -4.64 -9.02
CA PRO A 27 -28.53 -4.87 -9.53
C PRO A 27 -28.85 -6.36 -9.70
N ASP A 28 -27.83 -7.17 -9.98
CA ASP A 28 -27.96 -8.61 -10.23
C ASP A 28 -27.77 -9.48 -8.98
N VAL A 29 -27.36 -8.91 -7.85
CA VAL A 29 -27.15 -9.66 -6.60
C VAL A 29 -28.49 -9.85 -5.89
N GLU A 30 -28.77 -11.04 -5.36
CA GLU A 30 -29.99 -11.30 -4.58
C GLU A 30 -30.11 -10.34 -3.38
N PRO A 31 -31.30 -9.78 -3.08
CA PRO A 31 -31.47 -8.82 -1.98
C PRO A 31 -31.00 -9.33 -0.61
N SER A 32 -31.15 -10.64 -0.35
CA SER A 32 -30.65 -11.28 0.87
C SER A 32 -29.13 -11.16 1.00
N LYS A 33 -28.39 -11.43 -0.09
CA LYS A 33 -26.93 -11.31 -0.13
C LYS A 33 -26.46 -9.86 -0.03
N ARG A 34 -27.24 -8.90 -0.55
CA ARG A 34 -26.92 -7.47 -0.43
C ARG A 34 -26.86 -7.01 1.02
N ARG A 35 -27.83 -7.41 1.84
CA ARG A 35 -27.94 -7.00 3.25
C ARG A 35 -26.78 -7.44 4.14
N TYR A 36 -26.10 -8.53 3.80
CA TYR A 36 -24.97 -9.04 4.57
C TYR A 36 -23.61 -8.60 4.03
N SER A 37 -23.58 -7.77 2.99
CA SER A 37 -22.33 -7.29 2.42
C SER A 37 -21.60 -6.30 3.34
N GLU A 38 -20.27 -6.20 3.17
CA GLU A 38 -19.46 -5.18 3.86
C GLU A 38 -19.90 -3.77 3.50
N TYR A 39 -20.18 -3.51 2.21
CA TYR A 39 -20.64 -2.22 1.73
C TYR A 39 -21.99 -1.82 2.35
N HIS A 40 -22.96 -2.75 2.40
CA HIS A 40 -24.24 -2.47 3.05
C HIS A 40 -24.06 -2.14 4.53
N ARG A 41 -23.24 -2.90 5.28
CA ARG A 41 -22.97 -2.60 6.69
C ARG A 41 -22.30 -1.24 6.89
N ALA A 42 -21.38 -0.87 6.00
CA ALA A 42 -20.74 0.43 6.04
C ALA A 42 -21.74 1.57 5.77
N ILE A 43 -22.57 1.44 4.74
CA ILE A 43 -23.64 2.41 4.44
C ILE A 43 -24.62 2.53 5.61
N ASP A 44 -25.08 1.40 6.12
CA ASP A 44 -26.05 1.35 7.21
C ASP A 44 -25.49 2.07 8.45
N ALA A 45 -24.23 1.83 8.81
CA ALA A 45 -23.57 2.50 9.94
C ALA A 45 -23.38 4.02 9.73
N ILE A 46 -22.91 4.45 8.55
CA ILE A 46 -22.68 5.89 8.32
C ILE A 46 -23.98 6.67 8.21
N THR A 47 -25.03 6.06 7.64
CA THR A 47 -26.34 6.68 7.51
C THR A 47 -27.12 6.68 8.82
N GLU A 48 -26.89 5.71 9.71
CA GLU A 48 -27.40 5.76 11.09
C GLU A 48 -26.82 6.95 11.85
N ALA A 49 -25.48 7.09 11.85
CA ALA A 49 -24.83 8.26 12.46
C ALA A 49 -25.29 9.59 11.84
N GLY A 50 -25.55 9.61 10.53
CA GLY A 50 -26.11 10.78 9.84
C GLY A 50 -27.55 11.09 10.25
N VAL A 51 -28.39 10.08 10.52
CA VAL A 51 -29.75 10.27 11.07
C VAL A 51 -29.67 10.84 12.49
N ASP A 52 -28.84 10.27 13.36
CA ASP A 52 -28.70 10.74 14.74
C ASP A 52 -28.28 12.22 14.78
N TYR A 53 -27.31 12.59 13.94
CA TYR A 53 -26.89 13.98 13.78
C TYR A 53 -28.00 14.87 13.21
N ALA A 54 -28.74 14.39 12.20
CA ALA A 54 -29.86 15.11 11.61
C ALA A 54 -30.97 15.40 12.64
N GLU A 55 -31.25 14.44 13.54
CA GLU A 55 -32.17 14.61 14.67
C GLU A 55 -31.64 15.65 15.66
N GLU A 56 -30.36 15.60 16.01
CA GLU A 56 -29.73 16.54 16.94
C GLU A 56 -29.80 18.00 16.45
N VAL A 57 -29.53 18.23 15.16
CA VAL A 57 -29.52 19.59 14.59
C VAL A 57 -30.90 20.07 14.11
N GLY A 58 -31.94 19.25 14.26
CA GLY A 58 -33.29 19.56 13.78
C GLY A 58 -33.37 19.73 12.26
N ALA A 59 -32.72 18.84 11.52
CA ALA A 59 -32.73 18.81 10.06
C ALA A 59 -34.16 18.67 9.50
N SER A 60 -34.37 19.16 8.29
CA SER A 60 -35.67 19.04 7.61
C SER A 60 -35.80 17.70 6.88
N LEU A 61 -37.04 17.18 6.81
CA LEU A 61 -37.40 16.08 5.92
C LEU A 61 -37.61 16.55 4.47
N GLU A 62 -37.74 17.85 4.23
CA GLU A 62 -37.94 18.40 2.90
C GLU A 62 -36.63 18.43 2.12
N TRP A 63 -36.60 17.81 0.94
CA TRP A 63 -35.39 17.69 0.12
C TRP A 63 -34.82 19.04 -0.38
N ARG A 64 -35.62 20.11 -0.38
CA ARG A 64 -35.20 21.45 -0.85
C ARG A 64 -34.55 22.31 0.23
N ASP A 65 -34.52 21.85 1.48
CA ASP A 65 -33.84 22.57 2.55
C ASP A 65 -32.33 22.32 2.47
N ASP A 66 -31.54 23.39 2.62
CA ASP A 66 -30.07 23.31 2.70
C ASP A 66 -29.61 22.44 3.89
N ARG A 67 -30.46 22.28 4.91
CA ARG A 67 -30.26 21.37 6.05
C ARG A 67 -31.14 20.13 5.97
N SER A 68 -31.45 19.66 4.76
CA SER A 68 -32.21 18.43 4.58
C SER A 68 -31.42 17.21 5.02
N ILE A 69 -32.12 16.20 5.55
CA ILE A 69 -31.54 14.88 5.82
C ILE A 69 -30.91 14.26 4.57
N TYR A 70 -31.47 14.52 3.38
CA TYR A 70 -30.96 14.00 2.13
C TYR A 70 -29.51 14.44 1.88
N GLY A 71 -29.22 15.73 2.05
CA GLY A 71 -27.84 16.24 1.89
C GLY A 71 -26.87 15.67 2.93
N ILE A 72 -27.31 15.49 4.18
CA ILE A 72 -26.50 14.90 5.25
C ILE A 72 -26.13 13.44 4.92
N LEU A 73 -27.12 12.64 4.51
CA LEU A 73 -26.92 11.24 4.17
C LEU A 73 -26.13 11.06 2.88
N GLU A 74 -26.38 11.90 1.87
CA GLU A 74 -25.66 11.88 0.59
C GLU A 74 -24.16 12.14 0.78
N GLN A 75 -23.77 13.06 1.68
CA GLN A 75 -22.36 13.30 2.00
C GLN A 75 -21.68 12.04 2.58
N GLY A 76 -22.35 11.33 3.49
CA GLY A 76 -21.84 10.09 4.06
C GLY A 76 -21.74 8.97 3.03
N MET A 77 -22.75 8.83 2.17
CA MET A 77 -22.74 7.83 1.08
C MET A 77 -21.67 8.15 0.03
N SER A 78 -21.46 9.42 -0.31
CA SER A 78 -20.39 9.85 -1.23
C SER A 78 -19.02 9.40 -0.76
N VAL A 79 -18.72 9.52 0.55
CA VAL A 79 -17.46 9.04 1.13
C VAL A 79 -17.26 7.55 0.88
N LEU A 80 -18.30 6.72 1.05
CA LEU A 80 -18.20 5.27 0.84
C LEU A 80 -18.14 4.89 -0.65
N SER A 81 -18.83 5.64 -1.50
CA SER A 81 -18.75 5.48 -2.95
C SER A 81 -17.32 5.77 -3.44
N ASP A 82 -16.75 6.90 -3.05
CA ASP A 82 -15.38 7.28 -3.39
C ASP A 82 -14.37 6.27 -2.84
N LEU A 83 -14.57 5.79 -1.60
CA LEU A 83 -13.74 4.74 -1.01
C LEU A 83 -13.75 3.46 -1.85
N ARG A 84 -14.92 3.05 -2.33
CA ARG A 84 -15.07 1.85 -3.14
C ARG A 84 -14.31 1.97 -4.45
N PHE A 85 -14.33 3.14 -5.09
CA PHE A 85 -13.50 3.39 -6.27
C PHE A 85 -12.00 3.37 -5.95
N ALA A 86 -11.60 4.00 -4.85
CA ALA A 86 -10.21 4.09 -4.42
C ALA A 86 -9.57 2.71 -4.12
N VAL A 87 -10.34 1.80 -3.53
CA VAL A 87 -9.90 0.42 -3.25
C VAL A 87 -9.94 -0.47 -4.52
N ARG A 88 -10.67 -0.07 -5.57
CA ARG A 88 -10.82 -0.83 -6.83
C ARG A 88 -10.00 -0.29 -7.99
N ALA A 89 -9.30 0.82 -7.82
CA ALA A 89 -8.65 1.58 -8.89
C ALA A 89 -7.65 0.79 -9.77
N GLY A 90 -7.23 -0.43 -9.39
CA GLY A 90 -6.41 -1.31 -10.23
C GLY A 90 -6.96 -2.72 -10.50
N GLU A 91 -8.21 -3.01 -10.12
CA GLU A 91 -8.83 -4.34 -10.28
C GLU A 91 -10.02 -4.35 -11.27
N TYR A 92 -10.01 -3.43 -12.25
CA TYR A 92 -11.05 -3.33 -13.29
C TYR A 92 -11.24 -4.58 -14.17
N ASP A 93 -10.37 -5.59 -14.06
CA ASP A 93 -10.31 -6.72 -15.01
C ASP A 93 -10.66 -8.10 -14.41
N LYS A 94 -11.09 -8.18 -13.14
CA LYS A 94 -11.46 -9.47 -12.53
C LYS A 94 -12.98 -9.65 -12.46
N LYS A 95 -13.49 -10.55 -13.31
CA LYS A 95 -14.90 -11.00 -13.36
C LYS A 95 -15.42 -11.69 -12.07
N ASP A 96 -14.57 -11.93 -11.08
CA ASP A 96 -14.87 -12.79 -9.92
C ASP A 96 -14.97 -12.06 -8.57
N GLU A 97 -14.97 -10.72 -8.56
CA GLU A 97 -15.02 -9.98 -7.29
C GLU A 97 -16.44 -9.54 -6.89
N GLU A 98 -16.80 -9.87 -5.65
CA GLU A 98 -18.08 -9.53 -5.04
C GLU A 98 -18.33 -8.00 -5.17
N PRO A 99 -19.38 -7.56 -5.89
CA PRO A 99 -19.60 -6.15 -6.20
C PRO A 99 -19.82 -5.27 -4.95
N LEU A 100 -20.03 -5.88 -3.79
CA LEU A 100 -20.33 -5.24 -2.52
C LEU A 100 -19.24 -5.43 -1.44
N ARG A 101 -18.06 -5.90 -1.83
CA ARG A 101 -16.87 -5.87 -0.96
C ARG A 101 -16.23 -4.49 -1.02
N LEU A 102 -15.98 -3.90 0.16
CA LEU A 102 -15.41 -2.56 0.29
C LEU A 102 -13.96 -2.65 0.73
N TRP A 103 -13.72 -3.16 1.93
CA TRP A 103 -12.40 -3.50 2.44
C TRP A 103 -12.55 -4.59 3.50
N SER A 104 -11.68 -5.60 3.44
CA SER A 104 -11.56 -6.58 4.51
C SER A 104 -10.11 -6.74 4.91
N HIS A 105 -9.91 -6.76 6.22
CA HIS A 105 -8.67 -7.13 6.85
C HIS A 105 -8.16 -8.47 6.29
N ARG A 106 -6.84 -8.54 6.06
CA ARG A 106 -6.16 -9.71 5.53
C ARG A 106 -5.32 -10.34 6.61
N SER A 107 -5.60 -11.60 6.96
CA SER A 107 -4.90 -12.27 8.07
C SER A 107 -3.41 -12.55 7.81
N GLN A 108 -2.96 -12.54 6.55
CA GLN A 108 -1.59 -12.89 6.16
C GLN A 108 -1.01 -11.97 5.07
N PRO A 109 -0.89 -10.65 5.33
CA PRO A 109 -0.51 -9.68 4.29
C PRO A 109 0.89 -9.93 3.71
N LEU A 110 1.85 -10.39 4.52
CA LEU A 110 3.20 -10.74 4.05
C LEU A 110 3.20 -11.97 3.13
N TYR A 111 2.27 -12.91 3.34
CA TYR A 111 2.11 -14.04 2.44
C TYR A 111 1.54 -13.58 1.09
N ASP A 112 0.49 -12.75 1.13
CA ASP A 112 -0.13 -12.15 -0.06
C ASP A 112 0.88 -11.37 -0.91
N LEU A 113 1.72 -10.57 -0.25
CA LEU A 113 2.85 -9.86 -0.86
C LEU A 113 3.81 -10.82 -1.57
N LYS A 114 4.18 -11.93 -0.92
CA LYS A 114 5.12 -12.91 -1.48
C LYS A 114 4.57 -13.60 -2.73
N ILE A 115 3.27 -13.88 -2.77
CA ILE A 115 2.61 -14.53 -3.92
C ILE A 115 2.06 -13.54 -4.95
N LYS A 116 2.33 -12.24 -4.79
CA LYS A 116 1.86 -11.15 -5.66
C LYS A 116 0.34 -11.06 -5.77
N LYS A 117 -0.39 -11.42 -4.70
CA LYS A 117 -1.84 -11.24 -4.59
C LYS A 117 -2.15 -10.03 -3.70
N THR A 118 -1.55 -8.89 -4.02
CA THR A 118 -1.73 -7.65 -3.27
C THR A 118 -2.96 -6.89 -3.76
N PRO A 119 -3.76 -6.30 -2.86
CA PRO A 119 -4.83 -5.39 -3.27
C PRO A 119 -4.23 -4.17 -3.97
N SER A 120 -4.93 -3.65 -4.98
CA SER A 120 -4.55 -2.38 -5.62
C SER A 120 -5.19 -1.22 -4.87
N LEU A 121 -4.38 -0.44 -4.17
CA LEU A 121 -4.86 0.66 -3.33
C LEU A 121 -4.39 2.00 -3.89
N ALA A 122 -5.32 2.84 -4.35
CA ALA A 122 -4.97 4.18 -4.82
C ALA A 122 -4.71 5.11 -3.63
N ARG A 123 -3.43 5.30 -3.28
CA ARG A 123 -3.01 6.10 -2.12
C ARG A 123 -3.68 7.47 -2.07
N GLN A 124 -3.59 8.24 -3.15
CA GLN A 124 -4.12 9.60 -3.21
C GLN A 124 -5.62 9.64 -2.99
N ASP A 125 -6.36 8.71 -3.60
CA ASP A 125 -7.81 8.65 -3.49
C ASP A 125 -8.25 8.23 -2.07
N ILE A 126 -7.58 7.24 -1.47
CA ILE A 126 -7.85 6.82 -0.09
C ILE A 126 -7.58 7.97 0.89
N GLU A 127 -6.45 8.66 0.76
CA GLU A 127 -6.13 9.81 1.61
C GLU A 127 -7.16 10.95 1.45
N ALA A 128 -7.61 11.21 0.23
CA ALA A 128 -8.66 12.19 -0.05
C ALA A 128 -10.00 11.80 0.58
N VAL A 129 -10.39 10.52 0.50
CA VAL A 129 -11.59 9.98 1.12
C VAL A 129 -11.57 10.14 2.63
N VAL A 130 -10.44 9.83 3.29
CA VAL A 130 -10.29 10.05 4.74
C VAL A 130 -10.41 11.54 5.08
N GLY A 131 -9.85 12.42 4.25
CA GLY A 131 -10.03 13.86 4.40
C GLY A 131 -11.49 14.32 4.24
N SER A 132 -12.26 13.71 3.34
CA SER A 132 -13.71 13.97 3.21
C SER A 132 -14.49 13.43 4.40
N TYR A 133 -14.16 12.23 4.88
CA TYR A 133 -14.75 11.63 6.06
C TYR A 133 -14.54 12.49 7.32
N LEU A 134 -13.31 12.99 7.54
CA LEU A 134 -12.99 13.87 8.67
C LEU A 134 -13.71 15.23 8.59
N ARG A 135 -14.18 15.64 7.42
CA ARG A 135 -14.98 16.87 7.23
C ARG A 135 -16.46 16.69 7.52
N LEU A 136 -16.96 15.45 7.64
CA LEU A 136 -18.34 15.22 8.05
C LEU A 136 -18.55 15.76 9.48
N PRO A 137 -19.76 16.21 9.83
CA PRO A 137 -20.05 16.65 11.19
C PRO A 137 -20.36 15.49 12.15
N TYR A 138 -20.49 14.27 11.63
CA TYR A 138 -20.76 13.04 12.37
C TYR A 138 -19.71 11.95 12.06
N ARG A 139 -19.70 10.89 12.87
CA ARG A 139 -18.75 9.78 12.78
C ARG A 139 -19.46 8.46 12.99
N ALA A 140 -18.91 7.41 12.40
CA ALA A 140 -19.41 6.05 12.52
C ALA A 140 -18.25 5.13 12.87
N GLN A 141 -18.30 4.52 14.05
CA GLN A 141 -17.21 3.70 14.61
C GLN A 141 -16.74 2.56 13.68
N PRO A 142 -17.64 1.82 12.98
CA PRO A 142 -17.19 0.81 12.01
C PRO A 142 -16.38 1.39 10.85
N ILE A 143 -16.67 2.62 10.45
CA ILE A 143 -15.95 3.33 9.37
C ILE A 143 -14.60 3.82 9.87
N ASP A 144 -14.55 4.39 11.09
CA ASP A 144 -13.29 4.77 11.75
C ASP A 144 -12.30 3.59 11.73
N ARG A 145 -12.75 2.42 12.20
CA ARG A 145 -11.95 1.20 12.24
C ARG A 145 -11.47 0.75 10.86
N MET A 146 -12.38 0.72 9.88
CA MET A 146 -12.08 0.30 8.52
C MET A 146 -11.04 1.22 7.86
N LEU A 147 -11.18 2.54 8.04
CA LEU A 147 -10.25 3.52 7.46
C LEU A 147 -8.87 3.45 8.12
N VAL A 148 -8.80 3.25 9.44
CA VAL A 148 -7.52 3.00 10.13
C VAL A 148 -6.83 1.75 9.59
N ASP A 149 -7.57 0.64 9.47
CA ASP A 149 -7.06 -0.62 8.93
C ASP A 149 -6.57 -0.46 7.49
N LEU A 150 -7.36 0.24 6.65
CA LEU A 150 -7.01 0.50 5.26
C LEU A 150 -5.77 1.38 5.11
N LEU A 151 -5.62 2.43 5.92
CA LEU A 151 -4.44 3.32 5.86
C LEU A 151 -3.16 2.58 6.30
N ILE A 152 -3.25 1.69 7.27
CA ILE A 152 -2.12 0.83 7.67
C ILE A 152 -1.82 -0.18 6.56
N ALA A 153 -2.85 -0.79 5.96
CA ALA A 153 -2.70 -1.71 4.83
C ALA A 153 -2.06 -1.01 3.62
N LEU A 154 -2.47 0.22 3.34
CA LEU A 154 -1.96 1.03 2.23
C LEU A 154 -0.44 1.17 2.28
N GLU A 155 0.11 1.46 3.45
CA GLU A 155 1.55 1.56 3.64
C GLU A 155 2.23 0.19 3.61
N LEU A 156 1.67 -0.80 4.32
CA LEU A 156 2.23 -2.15 4.36
C LEU A 156 2.32 -2.79 2.96
N TYR A 157 1.24 -2.73 2.17
CA TYR A 157 1.20 -3.28 0.82
C TYR A 157 1.99 -2.42 -0.16
N GLY A 158 1.92 -1.08 -0.05
CA GLY A 158 2.70 -0.18 -0.90
C GLY A 158 4.20 -0.41 -0.75
N TYR A 159 4.70 -0.28 0.47
CA TYR A 159 6.11 -0.51 0.78
C TYR A 159 6.53 -1.96 0.54
N GLY A 160 5.71 -2.93 0.98
CA GLY A 160 5.98 -4.34 0.76
C GLY A 160 6.12 -4.69 -0.71
N ASN A 161 5.25 -4.14 -1.57
CA ASN A 161 5.27 -4.41 -3.00
C ASN A 161 6.50 -3.78 -3.67
N GLU A 162 6.84 -2.54 -3.32
CA GLU A 162 8.07 -1.87 -3.80
C GLU A 162 9.34 -2.67 -3.48
N ILE A 163 9.40 -3.26 -2.28
CA ILE A 163 10.58 -3.98 -1.81
C ILE A 163 10.65 -5.42 -2.33
N LEU A 164 9.53 -6.14 -2.35
CA LEU A 164 9.49 -7.58 -2.69
C LEU A 164 9.24 -7.83 -4.18
N ASN A 165 8.44 -6.98 -4.82
CA ASN A 165 7.95 -7.11 -6.18
C ASN A 165 8.12 -5.83 -7.02
N PRO A 166 9.28 -5.16 -6.98
CA PRO A 166 9.47 -4.00 -7.86
C PRO A 166 9.33 -4.43 -9.32
N ASP A 167 8.88 -3.50 -10.15
CA ASP A 167 8.81 -3.63 -11.60
C ASP A 167 10.22 -3.75 -12.18
N TYR A 168 10.76 -4.96 -12.08
CA TYR A 168 12.11 -5.28 -12.46
C TYR A 168 12.16 -5.61 -13.96
N ILE A 169 12.61 -4.64 -14.74
CA ILE A 169 13.06 -4.89 -16.11
C ILE A 169 14.54 -5.29 -16.04
N LYS A 170 14.80 -6.57 -16.34
CA LYS A 170 16.14 -7.17 -16.29
C LYS A 170 17.12 -6.38 -17.16
N GLY A 171 18.14 -5.80 -16.52
CA GLY A 171 19.21 -5.03 -17.18
C GLY A 171 19.01 -3.51 -17.25
N LEU A 172 17.80 -3.00 -16.97
CA LEU A 172 17.51 -1.56 -16.98
C LEU A 172 17.26 -0.98 -15.58
N THR A 173 16.79 -1.81 -14.65
CA THR A 173 16.46 -1.38 -13.28
C THR A 173 17.42 -2.00 -12.26
N PRO A 174 17.77 -1.29 -11.18
CA PRO A 174 18.56 -1.85 -10.10
C PRO A 174 17.92 -3.12 -9.52
N THR A 175 18.74 -4.12 -9.19
CA THR A 175 18.22 -5.35 -8.57
C THR A 175 17.58 -5.00 -7.21
N PRO A 176 16.42 -5.60 -6.88
CA PRO A 176 15.70 -5.27 -5.64
C PRO A 176 16.57 -5.52 -4.41
N PRO A 177 16.52 -4.67 -3.36
CA PRO A 177 17.42 -4.76 -2.21
C PRO A 177 17.47 -6.15 -1.56
N LEU A 178 16.33 -6.84 -1.48
CA LEU A 178 16.24 -8.19 -0.91
C LEU A 178 16.83 -9.27 -1.82
N LYS A 179 16.84 -9.06 -3.14
CA LYS A 179 17.39 -9.99 -4.15
C LYS A 179 18.86 -9.74 -4.46
N GLN A 180 19.42 -8.61 -4.03
CA GLN A 180 20.85 -8.33 -4.17
C GLN A 180 21.70 -9.39 -3.46
N SER A 181 22.81 -9.76 -4.08
CA SER A 181 23.81 -10.67 -3.54
C SER A 181 25.19 -10.04 -3.71
N ALA A 182 25.90 -9.83 -2.60
CA ALA A 182 27.26 -9.28 -2.63
C ALA A 182 28.22 -10.21 -3.38
N VAL A 183 28.05 -11.53 -3.27
CA VAL A 183 28.87 -12.53 -3.99
C VAL A 183 28.60 -12.47 -5.49
N LEU A 184 27.33 -12.36 -5.89
CA LEU A 184 27.00 -12.24 -7.31
C LEU A 184 27.51 -10.91 -7.89
N GLY A 185 27.37 -9.81 -7.15
CA GLY A 185 27.93 -8.51 -7.52
C GLY A 185 29.45 -8.58 -7.71
N TRP A 186 30.15 -9.17 -6.76
CA TRP A 186 31.60 -9.42 -6.83
C TRP A 186 31.98 -10.29 -8.04
N LEU A 187 31.25 -11.38 -8.29
CA LEU A 187 31.47 -12.24 -9.47
C LEU A 187 31.25 -11.46 -10.78
N THR A 188 30.20 -10.63 -10.87
CA THR A 188 29.92 -9.83 -12.06
C THR A 188 30.97 -8.75 -12.28
N GLU A 189 31.49 -8.15 -11.21
CA GLU A 189 32.50 -7.10 -11.28
C GLU A 189 33.86 -7.67 -11.71
N ILE A 190 34.31 -8.77 -11.08
CA ILE A 190 35.55 -9.45 -11.48
C ILE A 190 35.40 -10.06 -12.87
N GLY A 191 34.28 -10.73 -13.15
CA GLY A 191 34.02 -11.36 -14.45
C GLY A 191 33.97 -10.34 -15.59
N GLY A 192 33.31 -9.20 -15.37
CA GLY A 192 33.29 -8.09 -16.34
C GLY A 192 34.68 -7.50 -16.57
N SER A 193 35.44 -7.27 -15.50
CA SER A 193 36.81 -6.76 -15.59
C SER A 193 37.76 -7.75 -16.29
N LEU A 194 37.59 -9.04 -16.03
CA LEU A 194 38.34 -10.10 -16.71
C LEU A 194 38.00 -10.13 -18.21
N ALA A 195 36.73 -10.01 -18.57
CA ALA A 195 36.32 -9.97 -19.97
C ALA A 195 36.96 -8.78 -20.71
N VAL A 196 36.99 -7.60 -20.10
CA VAL A 196 37.68 -6.41 -20.65
C VAL A 196 39.17 -6.67 -20.82
N TRP A 197 39.83 -7.24 -19.80
CA TRP A 197 41.25 -7.59 -19.88
C TRP A 197 41.53 -8.60 -21.00
N VAL A 198 40.71 -9.65 -21.15
CA VAL A 198 40.84 -10.64 -22.23
C VAL A 198 40.71 -9.98 -23.60
N VAL A 199 39.76 -9.07 -23.79
CA VAL A 199 39.60 -8.35 -25.07
C VAL A 199 40.85 -7.52 -25.38
N ILE A 200 41.38 -6.78 -24.39
CA ILE A 200 42.60 -6.00 -24.58
C ILE A 200 43.80 -6.91 -24.87
N ALA A 201 43.96 -8.01 -24.15
CA ALA A 201 45.03 -8.97 -24.37
C ALA A 201 44.98 -9.57 -25.79
N LEU A 202 43.79 -9.91 -26.29
CA LEU A 202 43.59 -10.39 -27.66
C LEU A 202 43.93 -9.31 -28.70
N LEU A 203 43.57 -8.04 -28.44
CA LEU A 203 43.93 -6.92 -29.32
C LEU A 203 45.45 -6.72 -29.37
N LEU A 204 46.13 -6.72 -28.20
CA LEU A 204 47.59 -6.61 -28.14
C LEU A 204 48.28 -7.79 -28.84
N TRP A 205 47.75 -9.00 -28.67
CA TRP A 205 48.24 -10.18 -29.38
C TRP A 205 48.08 -10.05 -30.90
N GLY A 206 46.92 -9.58 -31.38
CA GLY A 206 46.68 -9.33 -32.81
C GLY A 206 47.61 -8.27 -33.40
N LEU A 207 47.85 -7.17 -32.66
CA LEU A 207 48.82 -6.13 -33.05
C LEU A 207 50.26 -6.68 -33.16
N SER A 208 50.64 -7.58 -32.23
CA SER A 208 51.95 -8.25 -32.28
C SER A 208 52.04 -9.17 -33.50
N ALA A 209 51.00 -9.95 -33.78
CA ALA A 209 50.96 -10.89 -34.90
C ALA A 209 51.00 -10.16 -36.26
N ALA A 210 50.45 -8.96 -36.34
CA ALA A 210 50.51 -8.10 -37.52
C ALA A 210 51.83 -7.33 -37.67
N HIS A 211 52.79 -7.51 -36.76
CA HIS A 211 54.08 -6.80 -36.73
C HIS A 211 53.96 -5.27 -36.74
N LEU A 212 52.85 -4.73 -36.21
CA LEU A 212 52.61 -3.28 -36.18
C LEU A 212 53.42 -2.57 -35.08
N PHE A 213 53.84 -3.32 -34.05
CA PHE A 213 54.62 -2.81 -32.92
C PHE A 213 55.67 -3.84 -32.47
N PRO A 214 56.74 -3.41 -31.76
CA PRO A 214 57.72 -4.32 -31.17
C PRO A 214 57.07 -5.27 -30.15
N THR A 215 57.34 -6.58 -30.29
CA THR A 215 56.75 -7.62 -29.44
C THR A 215 57.08 -7.44 -27.96
N ASP A 216 58.32 -7.05 -27.63
CA ASP A 216 58.75 -6.86 -26.24
C ASP A 216 57.94 -5.78 -25.52
N TRP A 217 57.58 -4.71 -26.25
CA TRP A 217 56.76 -3.63 -25.71
C TRP A 217 55.32 -4.09 -25.44
N LEU A 218 54.72 -4.83 -26.37
CA LEU A 218 53.37 -5.38 -26.22
C LEU A 218 53.28 -6.40 -25.08
N LEU A 219 54.30 -7.25 -24.91
CA LEU A 219 54.41 -8.17 -23.79
C LEU A 219 54.50 -7.43 -22.46
N GLY A 220 55.33 -6.39 -22.39
CA GLY A 220 55.43 -5.51 -21.21
C GLY A 220 54.11 -4.83 -20.87
N ALA A 221 53.39 -4.30 -21.87
CA ALA A 221 52.09 -3.68 -21.69
C ALA A 221 51.04 -4.69 -21.17
N ASN A 222 50.99 -5.89 -21.74
CA ASN A 222 50.05 -6.93 -21.31
C ASN A 222 50.38 -7.43 -19.88
N ALA A 223 51.66 -7.57 -19.54
CA ALA A 223 52.09 -7.93 -18.19
C ALA A 223 51.70 -6.86 -17.16
N LEU A 224 51.89 -5.57 -17.48
CA LEU A 224 51.45 -4.47 -16.63
C LEU A 224 49.92 -4.48 -16.43
N LEU A 225 49.14 -4.69 -17.49
CA LEU A 225 47.68 -4.81 -17.41
C LEU A 225 47.23 -6.00 -16.57
N ALA A 226 47.93 -7.13 -16.66
CA ALA A 226 47.67 -8.29 -15.82
C ALA A 226 47.91 -7.97 -14.34
N VAL A 227 49.03 -7.30 -14.01
CA VAL A 227 49.31 -6.83 -12.63
C VAL A 227 48.20 -5.90 -12.14
N ILE A 228 47.77 -4.92 -12.95
CA ILE A 228 46.68 -4.00 -12.60
C ILE A 228 45.39 -4.78 -12.32
N PHE A 229 45.03 -5.74 -13.19
CA PHE A 229 43.85 -6.59 -13.01
C PHE A 229 43.92 -7.37 -11.69
N PHE A 230 45.05 -8.03 -11.38
CA PHE A 230 45.17 -8.79 -10.14
C PHE A 230 45.13 -7.91 -8.90
N VAL A 231 45.78 -6.74 -8.92
CA VAL A 231 45.71 -5.76 -7.82
C VAL A 231 44.25 -5.31 -7.61
N TYR A 232 43.52 -5.00 -8.68
CA TYR A 232 42.11 -4.66 -8.62
C TYR A 232 41.24 -5.82 -8.10
N ALA A 233 41.44 -7.04 -8.59
CA ALA A 233 40.70 -8.21 -8.15
C ALA A 233 40.91 -8.52 -6.66
N VAL A 234 42.15 -8.38 -6.17
CA VAL A 234 42.47 -8.47 -4.73
C VAL A 234 41.75 -7.36 -3.97
N TRP A 235 41.80 -6.12 -4.45
CA TRP A 235 41.15 -4.99 -3.82
C TRP A 235 39.62 -5.19 -3.66
N VAL A 236 38.92 -5.56 -4.73
CA VAL A 236 37.47 -5.84 -4.72
C VAL A 236 37.15 -7.02 -3.79
N SER A 237 38.01 -8.03 -3.75
CA SER A 237 37.84 -9.20 -2.86
C SER A 237 38.03 -8.86 -1.39
N VAL A 238 38.94 -7.93 -1.05
CA VAL A 238 39.13 -7.44 0.33
C VAL A 238 37.89 -6.66 0.82
N GLN A 239 37.15 -5.99 -0.08
CA GLN A 239 35.94 -5.27 0.27
C GLN A 239 34.70 -6.16 0.44
N LEU A 240 34.72 -7.39 -0.10
CA LEU A 240 33.59 -8.30 -0.12
C LEU A 240 32.98 -8.57 1.27
N PRO A 241 33.75 -8.87 2.34
CA PRO A 241 33.19 -9.08 3.68
C PRO A 241 32.42 -7.85 4.19
N GLY A 242 32.94 -6.64 3.95
CA GLY A 242 32.29 -5.38 4.32
C GLY A 242 30.98 -5.17 3.55
N ALA A 243 31.00 -5.42 2.24
CA ALA A 243 29.81 -5.36 1.40
C ALA A 243 28.74 -6.38 1.83
N MET A 244 29.14 -7.61 2.18
CA MET A 244 28.24 -8.64 2.71
C MET A 244 27.59 -8.20 4.03
N LEU A 245 28.38 -7.65 4.96
CA LEU A 245 27.86 -7.15 6.23
C LEU A 245 26.91 -5.97 6.04
N ALA A 246 27.27 -5.01 5.19
CA ALA A 246 26.41 -3.87 4.86
C ALA A 246 25.09 -4.32 4.24
N LEU A 247 25.13 -5.26 3.30
CA LEU A 247 23.95 -5.83 2.67
C LEU A 247 23.07 -6.59 3.68
N ARG A 248 23.66 -7.40 4.56
CA ARG A 248 22.92 -8.10 5.64
C ARG A 248 22.22 -7.10 6.56
N LYS A 249 22.90 -6.03 6.99
CA LYS A 249 22.32 -4.98 7.81
C LYS A 249 21.14 -4.28 7.11
N ARG A 250 21.27 -3.95 5.83
CA ARG A 250 20.18 -3.36 5.03
C ARG A 250 18.98 -4.30 4.93
N LYS A 251 19.20 -5.58 4.63
CA LYS A 251 18.12 -6.58 4.56
C LYS A 251 17.42 -6.75 5.91
N GLN A 252 18.19 -6.80 7.00
CA GLN A 252 17.63 -6.87 8.36
C GLN A 252 16.81 -5.63 8.71
N ALA A 253 17.27 -4.43 8.36
CA ALA A 253 16.52 -3.19 8.57
C ALA A 253 15.18 -3.22 7.80
N ILE A 254 15.21 -3.58 6.51
CA ILE A 254 14.01 -3.71 5.67
C ILE A 254 13.01 -4.73 6.24
N LEU A 255 13.49 -5.92 6.62
CA LEU A 255 12.64 -6.96 7.22
C LEU A 255 12.11 -6.53 8.59
N GLY A 256 12.90 -5.77 9.35
CA GLY A 256 12.48 -5.17 10.61
C GLY A 256 11.31 -4.21 10.40
N LEU A 257 11.40 -3.30 9.43
CA LEU A 257 10.31 -2.38 9.08
C LEU A 257 9.03 -3.12 8.67
N LEU A 258 9.13 -4.10 7.76
CA LEU A 258 7.98 -4.91 7.35
C LEU A 258 7.35 -5.67 8.52
N THR A 259 8.17 -6.14 9.46
CA THR A 259 7.70 -6.83 10.66
C THR A 259 6.94 -5.86 11.58
N GLN A 260 7.45 -4.63 11.77
CA GLN A 260 6.77 -3.59 12.55
C GLN A 260 5.43 -3.23 11.91
N MET A 261 5.41 -2.91 10.61
CA MET A 261 4.16 -2.61 9.88
C MET A 261 3.14 -3.76 9.99
N ASN A 262 3.58 -4.99 9.74
CA ASN A 262 2.74 -6.18 9.84
C ASN A 262 2.21 -6.40 11.26
N SER A 263 3.00 -6.11 12.29
CA SER A 263 2.54 -6.24 13.68
C SER A 263 1.41 -5.27 14.01
N VAL A 264 1.50 -4.01 13.57
CA VAL A 264 0.43 -3.01 13.76
C VAL A 264 -0.82 -3.43 13.01
N TYR A 265 -0.66 -3.90 11.77
CA TYR A 265 -1.79 -4.33 10.95
C TYR A 265 -2.50 -5.55 11.56
N VAL A 266 -1.77 -6.62 11.88
CA VAL A 266 -2.37 -7.86 12.42
C VAL A 266 -3.04 -7.64 13.78
N GLU A 267 -2.58 -6.66 14.57
CA GLU A 267 -3.27 -6.27 15.82
C GLU A 267 -4.70 -5.77 15.59
N LEU A 268 -5.02 -5.23 14.41
CA LEU A 268 -6.38 -4.81 14.05
C LEU A 268 -7.31 -5.98 13.69
N ASN A 269 -6.82 -7.21 13.63
CA ASN A 269 -7.60 -8.38 13.27
C ASN A 269 -8.51 -8.91 14.40
N SER A 270 -8.58 -8.27 15.56
CA SER A 270 -9.42 -8.77 16.66
C SER A 270 -10.85 -8.23 16.58
N ASP A 271 -11.87 -9.08 16.63
CA ASP A 271 -13.29 -8.65 16.71
C ASP A 271 -13.64 -7.88 18.01
N GLY A 272 -12.69 -7.80 18.95
CA GLY A 272 -12.84 -7.07 20.20
C GLY A 272 -12.59 -5.55 20.08
N PRO A 273 -12.95 -4.79 21.13
CA PRO A 273 -12.70 -3.36 21.19
C PRO A 273 -11.19 -3.09 21.21
N ILE A 274 -10.72 -2.27 20.27
CA ILE A 274 -9.32 -1.84 20.21
C ILE A 274 -9.27 -0.36 20.58
N SER A 275 -8.33 -0.01 21.45
CA SER A 275 -8.10 1.40 21.78
C SER A 275 -7.35 2.09 20.63
N ALA A 276 -7.90 3.20 20.14
CA ALA A 276 -7.25 4.02 19.11
C ALA A 276 -5.88 4.53 19.59
N ARG A 277 -5.77 4.92 20.86
CA ARG A 277 -4.51 5.28 21.50
C ARG A 277 -3.48 4.16 21.47
N HIS A 278 -3.88 2.90 21.65
CA HIS A 278 -2.95 1.78 21.56
C HIS A 278 -2.36 1.65 20.14
N ILE A 279 -3.21 1.78 19.12
CA ILE A 279 -2.80 1.73 17.72
C ILE A 279 -1.94 2.94 17.36
N GLU A 280 -2.26 4.13 17.88
CA GLU A 280 -1.45 5.33 17.71
C GLU A 280 -0.05 5.18 18.32
N GLU A 281 0.05 4.67 19.56
CA GLU A 281 1.33 4.41 20.23
C GLU A 281 2.15 3.33 19.49
N ARG A 282 1.49 2.34 18.90
CA ARG A 282 2.13 1.32 18.05
C ARG A 282 2.63 1.91 16.74
N ALA A 283 1.80 2.70 16.06
CA ALA A 283 2.15 3.37 14.82
C ALA A 283 3.32 4.36 15.05
N LYS A 284 3.30 5.14 16.12
CA LYS A 284 4.42 6.02 16.51
C LYS A 284 5.72 5.25 16.75
N ARG A 285 5.68 4.15 17.51
CA ARG A 285 6.87 3.29 17.71
C ARG A 285 7.41 2.70 16.40
N ALA A 286 6.52 2.32 15.48
CA ALA A 286 6.93 1.88 14.15
C ALA A 286 7.54 3.04 13.34
N ALA A 287 6.99 4.26 13.47
CA ALA A 287 7.52 5.45 12.83
C ALA A 287 8.91 5.83 13.34
N ASP A 288 9.15 5.72 14.65
CA ASP A 288 10.48 5.90 15.26
C ASP A 288 11.51 4.90 14.71
N ALA A 289 11.07 3.72 14.27
CA ALA A 289 11.92 2.73 13.61
C ALA A 289 12.15 3.02 12.11
N GLY A 290 11.45 4.00 11.53
CA GLY A 290 11.59 4.43 10.14
C GLY A 290 10.38 4.13 9.23
N VAL A 291 9.25 3.68 9.78
CA VAL A 291 8.00 3.52 9.01
C VAL A 291 7.39 4.89 8.68
N VAL A 292 6.97 5.11 7.44
CA VAL A 292 6.35 6.36 7.01
C VAL A 292 4.86 6.14 6.81
N TRP A 293 4.07 6.29 7.87
CA TRP A 293 2.62 6.15 7.76
C TRP A 293 1.98 7.28 6.94
N PRO A 294 0.83 7.04 6.30
CA PRO A 294 0.06 8.09 5.64
C PRO A 294 -0.35 9.16 6.65
N GLY A 295 -0.18 10.44 6.30
CA GLY A 295 -0.53 11.58 7.16
C GLY A 295 -1.95 11.49 7.76
N PRO A 296 -2.98 11.11 6.98
CA PRO A 296 -4.33 10.97 7.48
C PRO A 296 -4.52 9.93 8.60
N LEU A 297 -3.61 8.96 8.77
CA LEU A 297 -3.71 7.95 9.82
C LEU A 297 -3.71 8.59 11.20
N PHE A 298 -2.75 9.47 11.47
CA PHE A 298 -2.65 10.13 12.78
C PHE A 298 -3.77 11.14 12.98
N ALA A 299 -4.20 11.84 11.93
CA ALA A 299 -5.35 12.75 12.02
C ALA A 299 -6.64 12.00 12.41
N LEU A 300 -6.85 10.81 11.83
CA LEU A 300 -8.00 9.97 12.14
C LEU A 300 -7.92 9.40 13.56
N LEU A 301 -6.76 8.88 13.97
CA LEU A 301 -6.56 8.36 15.33
C LEU A 301 -6.74 9.46 16.40
N ASP A 302 -6.25 10.67 16.15
CA ASP A 302 -6.44 11.83 17.02
C ASP A 302 -7.92 12.23 17.14
N ASP A 303 -8.66 12.24 16.03
CA ASP A 303 -10.11 12.51 16.03
C ASP A 303 -10.86 11.47 16.87
N ILE A 304 -10.55 10.17 16.70
CA ILE A 304 -11.18 9.10 17.49
C ILE A 304 -10.83 9.22 18.97
N ASN A 305 -9.57 9.52 19.30
CA ASN A 305 -9.11 9.69 20.68
C ASN A 305 -9.75 10.88 21.40
N ARG A 306 -10.16 11.93 20.68
CA ARG A 306 -10.87 13.07 21.27
C ARG A 306 -12.34 12.77 21.59
N ARG A 307 -12.94 11.82 20.89
CA ARG A 307 -14.34 11.41 21.09
C ARG A 307 -14.45 10.40 22.23
N ASP A 308 -14.08 9.15 21.96
CA ASP A 308 -14.24 8.04 22.89
C ASP A 308 -12.98 7.15 23.01
N GLY A 309 -12.00 7.33 22.11
CA GLY A 309 -10.73 6.59 22.09
C GLY A 309 -10.85 5.10 21.78
N ARG A 310 -11.99 4.65 21.25
CA ARG A 310 -12.28 3.26 20.89
C ARG A 310 -12.85 3.18 19.48
N PHE A 311 -12.48 2.12 18.76
CA PHE A 311 -13.15 1.71 17.55
C PHE A 311 -13.26 0.19 17.43
#